data_AF-A0A532EKG4-F1
#
_entry.id   AF-A0A532EKG4-F1
#
_cell.length_a   1.000
_cell.length_b   1.000
_cell.length_c   1.000
_cell.angle_alpha   90.00
_cell.angle_beta   90.00
_cell.angle_gamma   90.00
#
_symmetry.space_group_name_H-M   'P 1'
#
loop_
_entity.id
_entity.type
_entity.pdbx_description
1 polymer ?
#
loop_
_entity_poly.entity_id
_entity_poly.type
_entity_poly.pdbx_seq_one_letter_code
_entity_poly.pdbx_strand_id
1 'polypeptide(L)'
;MQLLLRIGIGRTKWIHAMVVLLLIVLSAPLVKAAEGKRVAFVVGISKYDNLGDDKQLRNAVNDADGVSAKLTEIGFQVTKASNITRSTFNAKWQTVLDSLTKDDTFVLFFPGTVFRLMGIITC
;
A
#
# COMPACT_ATOMS: atom_id res chain seq x y z
N MET A 1 -38.56 -47.24 -33.31
CA MET A 1 -37.41 -47.66 -32.48
C MET A 1 -36.17 -46.78 -32.72
N GLN A 2 -36.31 -45.44 -32.81
CA GLN A 2 -35.21 -44.49 -33.10
C GLN A 2 -35.14 -43.31 -32.11
N LEU A 3 -36.10 -43.17 -31.18
CA LEU A 3 -36.22 -41.99 -30.30
C LEU A 3 -35.46 -42.15 -28.97
N LEU A 4 -35.21 -43.38 -28.52
CA LEU A 4 -34.55 -43.65 -27.23
C LEU A 4 -33.01 -43.53 -27.28
N LEU A 5 -32.39 -43.61 -28.47
CA LEU A 5 -30.93 -43.56 -28.60
C LEU A 5 -30.36 -42.12 -28.59
N ARG A 6 -31.18 -41.10 -28.92
CA ARG A 6 -30.74 -39.69 -28.94
C ARG A 6 -30.62 -39.08 -27.54
N ILE A 7 -31.31 -39.64 -26.54
CA ILE A 7 -31.36 -39.11 -25.17
C ILE A 7 -30.06 -39.41 -24.40
N GLY A 8 -29.44 -40.57 -24.64
CA GLY A 8 -28.18 -40.97 -24.00
C GLY A 8 -26.96 -40.20 -24.52
N ILE A 9 -26.91 -39.93 -25.83
CA ILE A 9 -25.77 -39.26 -26.48
C ILE A 9 -25.68 -37.78 -26.10
N GLY A 10 -26.84 -37.11 -25.89
CA GLY A 10 -26.88 -35.73 -25.40
C GLY A 10 -26.31 -35.62 -23.99
N ARG A 11 -26.83 -36.41 -23.04
CA ARG A 11 -26.40 -36.38 -21.63
C ARG A 11 -24.91 -36.68 -21.46
N THR A 12 -24.38 -37.64 -22.21
CA THR A 12 -22.94 -37.96 -22.19
C THR A 12 -22.09 -36.79 -22.70
N LYS A 13 -22.52 -36.07 -23.75
CA LYS A 13 -21.81 -34.88 -24.24
C LYS A 13 -21.80 -33.73 -23.23
N TRP A 14 -22.90 -33.52 -22.51
CA TRP A 14 -22.97 -32.51 -21.44
C TRP A 14 -22.09 -32.88 -20.24
N ILE A 15 -22.00 -34.17 -19.88
CA ILE A 15 -21.11 -34.64 -18.81
C ILE A 15 -19.64 -34.43 -19.19
N HIS A 16 -19.24 -34.77 -20.41
CA HIS A 16 -17.87 -34.53 -20.88
C HIS A 16 -17.56 -33.03 -20.94
N ALA A 17 -18.49 -32.20 -21.41
CA ALA A 17 -18.33 -30.75 -21.41
C ALA A 17 -18.15 -30.19 -19.99
N MET A 18 -18.92 -30.67 -19.01
CA MET A 18 -18.77 -30.27 -17.61
C MET A 18 -17.47 -30.74 -16.98
N VAL A 19 -17.04 -31.97 -17.27
CA VAL A 19 -15.76 -32.52 -16.78
C VAL A 19 -14.57 -31.76 -17.37
N VAL A 20 -14.62 -31.45 -18.67
CA VAL A 20 -13.58 -30.63 -19.33
C VAL A 20 -13.56 -29.22 -18.76
N LEU A 21 -14.73 -28.60 -18.55
CA LEU A 21 -14.81 -27.27 -17.93
C LEU A 21 -14.25 -27.28 -16.49
N LEU A 22 -14.56 -28.31 -15.72
CA LEU A 22 -14.05 -28.48 -14.35
C LEU A 22 -12.53 -28.67 -14.34
N LEU A 23 -11.98 -29.46 -15.27
CA LEU A 23 -10.54 -29.65 -15.43
C LEU A 23 -9.81 -28.36 -15.86
N ILE A 24 -10.46 -27.51 -16.67
CA ILE A 24 -9.93 -26.19 -17.05
C ILE A 24 -9.91 -25.25 -15.84
N VAL A 25 -10.97 -25.24 -15.01
CA VAL A 25 -11.03 -24.42 -13.80
C VAL A 25 -10.02 -24.88 -12.75
N LEU A 26 -9.80 -26.19 -12.58
CA LEU A 26 -8.78 -26.71 -11.65
C LEU A 26 -7.33 -26.48 -12.12
N SER A 27 -7.10 -26.33 -13.42
CA SER A 27 -5.76 -26.08 -13.98
C SER A 27 -5.42 -24.60 -14.12
N ALA A 28 -6.37 -23.70 -13.82
CA ALA A 28 -6.10 -22.28 -13.79
C ALA A 28 -5.05 -21.97 -12.71
N PRO A 29 -3.88 -21.40 -13.06
CA PRO A 29 -2.92 -20.98 -12.06
C PRO A 29 -3.59 -19.92 -11.18
N LEU A 30 -3.45 -20.07 -9.86
CA LEU A 30 -3.84 -19.07 -8.90
C LEU A 30 -2.92 -17.86 -9.13
N VAL A 31 -3.30 -16.96 -10.04
CA VAL A 31 -2.65 -15.66 -10.18
C VAL A 31 -3.01 -14.90 -8.92
N LYS A 32 -2.20 -15.08 -7.86
CA LYS A 32 -2.17 -14.10 -6.78
C LYS A 32 -1.85 -12.78 -7.44
N ALA A 33 -2.78 -11.83 -7.39
CA ALA A 33 -2.43 -10.44 -7.63
C ALA A 33 -1.20 -10.16 -6.76
N ALA A 34 -0.11 -9.72 -7.38
CA ALA A 34 1.06 -9.28 -6.65
C ALA A 34 0.62 -8.05 -5.85
N GLU A 35 0.22 -8.26 -4.60
CA GLU A 35 -0.07 -7.17 -3.68
C GLU A 35 1.28 -6.56 -3.34
N GLY A 36 1.54 -5.36 -3.86
CA GLY A 36 2.78 -4.67 -3.56
C GLY A 36 2.88 -4.31 -2.08
N LYS A 37 4.10 -3.98 -1.66
CA LYS A 37 4.41 -3.67 -0.27
C LYS A 37 3.60 -2.45 0.18
N ARG A 38 3.16 -2.48 1.43
CA ARG A 38 2.55 -1.33 2.10
C ARG A 38 3.66 -0.64 2.88
N VAL A 39 4.08 0.54 2.42
CA VAL A 39 5.21 1.29 2.99
C VAL A 39 4.71 2.62 3.53
N ALA A 40 5.17 3.03 4.71
CA ALA A 40 4.80 4.31 5.29
C ALA A 40 6.02 5.08 5.76
N PHE A 41 6.04 6.39 5.50
CA PHE A 41 6.99 7.32 6.08
C PHE A 41 6.25 8.27 7.01
N VAL A 42 6.58 8.22 8.30
CA VAL A 42 5.88 8.94 9.36
C VAL A 42 6.88 9.87 10.02
N VAL A 43 6.65 11.17 9.93
CA VAL A 43 7.56 12.17 10.48
C VAL A 43 6.85 12.94 11.58
N GLY A 44 7.54 13.29 12.66
CA GLY A 44 6.99 14.10 13.75
C GLY A 44 7.95 15.21 14.15
N ILE A 45 7.65 16.46 13.80
CA ILE A 45 8.50 17.61 14.14
C ILE A 45 7.79 18.46 15.20
N SER A 46 8.26 18.34 16.44
CA SER A 46 7.77 19.12 17.57
C SER A 46 8.68 20.30 17.92
N LYS A 47 9.93 20.28 17.46
CA LYS A 47 10.93 21.31 17.74
C LYS A 47 11.37 22.00 16.45
N TYR A 48 11.22 23.32 16.42
CA TYR A 48 11.65 24.21 15.37
C TYR A 48 12.59 25.26 15.95
N ASP A 49 13.83 25.29 15.48
CA ASP A 49 14.85 26.20 16.02
C ASP A 49 14.50 27.69 15.82
N ASN A 50 13.65 27.99 14.83
CA ASN A 50 13.24 29.34 14.47
C ASN A 50 11.92 29.81 15.13
N LEU A 51 11.33 29.00 16.03
CA LEU A 51 10.09 29.32 16.73
C LEU A 51 10.33 29.43 18.24
N GLY A 52 9.64 30.38 18.89
CA GLY A 52 9.61 30.47 20.35
C GLY A 52 8.90 29.27 20.98
N ASP A 53 9.16 29.01 22.26
CA ASP A 53 8.62 27.86 23.01
C ASP A 53 7.08 27.80 22.99
N ASP A 54 6.41 28.95 22.87
CA ASP A 54 4.94 29.09 22.78
C ASP A 54 4.37 28.62 21.43
N LYS A 55 5.20 28.54 20.38
CA LYS A 55 4.80 28.21 19.00
C LYS A 55 5.24 26.81 18.56
N GLN A 56 5.83 26.03 19.46
CA GLN A 56 6.26 24.66 19.17
C GLN A 56 5.06 23.72 19.04
N LEU A 57 5.16 22.75 18.13
CA LEU A 57 4.13 21.70 18.00
C LEU A 57 4.28 20.67 19.12
N ARG A 58 3.60 20.90 20.25
CA ARG A 58 3.71 20.07 21.46
C ARG A 58 3.45 18.57 21.23
N ASN A 59 2.56 18.22 20.29
CA ASN A 59 2.07 16.85 20.12
C ASN A 59 2.57 16.14 18.85
N ALA A 60 3.27 16.81 17.93
CA ALA A 60 3.62 16.23 16.63
C ALA A 60 4.41 14.91 16.72
N VAL A 61 5.31 14.76 17.69
CA VAL A 61 6.00 13.48 17.95
C VAL A 61 5.04 12.41 18.47
N ASN A 62 4.16 12.76 19.41
CA ASN A 62 3.17 11.84 19.95
C ASN A 62 2.15 11.39 18.88
N ASP A 63 1.76 12.29 17.98
CA ASP A 63 0.87 11.98 16.86
C ASP A 63 1.56 11.02 15.88
N ALA A 64 2.85 11.27 15.56
CA ALA A 64 3.66 10.37 14.76
C ALA A 64 3.80 8.98 15.41
N ASP A 65 3.94 8.91 16.73
CA ASP A 65 3.96 7.64 17.47
C ASP A 65 2.63 6.89 17.31
N GLY A 66 1.50 7.55 17.56
CA GLY A 66 0.16 6.95 17.42
C GLY A 66 -0.13 6.46 16.01
N VAL A 67 0.17 7.27 14.99
CA VAL A 67 -0.03 6.91 13.58
C VAL A 67 0.91 5.77 13.18
N SER A 68 2.18 5.80 13.60
CA SER A 68 3.12 4.72 13.30
C SER A 68 2.66 3.38 13.85
N ALA A 69 2.12 3.36 15.07
CA ALA A 69 1.58 2.15 15.69
C ALA A 69 0.40 1.59 14.89
N LYS A 70 -0.56 2.44 14.50
CA LYS A 70 -1.73 2.03 13.71
C LYS A 70 -1.40 1.57 12.30
N LEU A 71 -0.46 2.23 11.63
CA LEU A 71 0.00 1.81 10.31
C LEU A 71 0.73 0.46 10.39
N THR A 72 1.55 0.25 11.43
CA THR A 72 2.22 -1.05 11.65
C THR A 72 1.19 -2.16 11.91
N GLU A 73 0.18 -1.89 12.76
CA GLU A 73 -0.89 -2.84 13.11
C GLU A 73 -1.65 -3.35 11.87
N ILE A 74 -1.89 -2.48 10.88
CA ILE A 74 -2.58 -2.84 9.63
C ILE A 74 -1.65 -3.36 8.53
N GLY A 75 -0.36 -3.59 8.84
CA GLY A 75 0.58 -4.25 7.94
C GLY A 75 1.45 -3.32 7.07
N PHE A 76 1.59 -2.03 7.42
CA PHE A 76 2.59 -1.17 6.78
C PHE A 76 3.99 -1.40 7.35
N GLN A 77 4.99 -1.32 6.48
CA GLN A 77 6.39 -1.17 6.83
C GLN A 77 6.66 0.31 7.11
N VAL A 78 6.70 0.67 8.39
CA VAL A 78 6.78 2.06 8.82
C VAL A 78 8.23 2.50 9.05
N THR A 79 8.67 3.54 8.34
CA THR A 79 9.85 4.32 8.68
C THR A 79 9.40 5.56 9.45
N LYS A 80 9.71 5.63 10.75
CA LYS A 80 9.41 6.80 11.58
C LYS A 80 10.65 7.68 11.77
N ALA A 81 10.48 9.00 11.75
CA ALA A 81 11.54 9.94 12.13
C ALA A 81 11.00 11.16 12.90
N SER A 82 11.70 11.57 13.94
CA SER A 82 11.22 12.64 14.83
C SER A 82 12.29 13.72 15.05
N ASN A 83 11.89 15.00 15.03
CA ASN A 83 12.75 16.17 15.24
C ASN A 83 14.07 16.12 14.43
N ILE A 84 13.98 15.71 13.16
CA ILE A 84 15.14 15.60 12.28
C ILE A 84 15.40 16.89 11.50
N THR A 85 16.65 17.11 11.11
CA THR A 85 17.02 18.19 10.19
C THR A 85 16.45 17.95 8.78
N ARG A 86 16.37 19.02 7.98
CA ARG A 86 15.94 18.93 6.57
C ARG A 86 16.84 18.00 5.74
N SER A 87 18.15 17.99 5.97
CA SER A 87 19.07 17.09 5.27
C SER A 87 18.78 15.62 5.59
N THR A 88 18.55 15.32 6.87
CA THR A 88 18.18 13.97 7.33
C THR A 88 16.82 13.54 6.79
N PHE A 89 15.86 14.46 6.70
CA PHE A 89 14.55 14.20 6.10
C PHE A 89 14.71 13.81 4.63
N ASN A 90 15.43 14.62 3.85
CA ASN A 90 15.65 14.36 2.42
C ASN A 90 16.35 13.03 2.18
N ALA A 91 17.36 12.69 3.00
CA ALA A 91 18.07 11.41 2.89
C ALA A 91 17.12 10.23 3.15
N LYS A 92 16.33 10.28 4.22
CA LYS A 92 15.36 9.23 4.55
C LYS A 92 14.25 9.13 3.52
N TRP A 93 13.76 10.27 3.03
CA TRP A 93 12.78 10.35 1.95
C TRP A 93 13.29 9.62 0.71
N GLN A 94 14.52 9.92 0.27
CA GLN A 94 15.12 9.26 -0.88
C GLN A 94 15.26 7.75 -0.66
N THR A 95 15.75 7.33 0.52
CA THR A 95 15.86 5.90 0.86
C THR A 95 14.51 5.17 0.80
N VAL A 96 13.44 5.82 1.26
CA VAL A 96 12.09 5.23 1.18
C VAL A 96 11.62 5.15 -0.27
N LEU A 97 11.78 6.22 -1.05
CA LEU A 97 11.40 6.22 -2.47
C LEU A 97 12.16 5.18 -3.29
N ASP A 98 13.47 5.04 -3.06
CA ASP A 98 14.32 4.06 -3.75
C ASP A 98 13.89 2.60 -3.44
N SER A 99 13.16 2.39 -2.34
CA SER A 99 12.63 1.08 -1.97
C SER A 99 11.29 0.74 -2.64
N LEU A 100 10.60 1.72 -3.23
CA LEU A 100 9.26 1.56 -3.80
C LEU A 100 9.31 0.97 -5.21
N THR A 101 8.30 0.16 -5.51
CA THR A 101 8.00 -0.35 -6.84
C THR A 101 6.62 0.13 -7.29
N LYS A 102 6.31 -0.02 -8.58
CA LYS A 102 5.04 0.45 -9.18
C LYS A 102 3.77 -0.15 -8.56
N ASP A 103 3.90 -1.28 -7.89
CA ASP A 103 2.77 -2.02 -7.30
C ASP A 103 2.60 -1.71 -5.80
N ASP A 104 3.54 -0.97 -5.20
CA ASP A 104 3.55 -0.66 -3.77
C ASP A 104 2.56 0.46 -3.40
N THR A 105 1.99 0.35 -2.21
CA THR A 105 1.19 1.41 -1.61
C THR A 105 2.05 2.21 -0.64
N PHE A 106 2.19 3.50 -0.91
CA PHE A 106 2.98 4.41 -0.07
C PHE A 106 2.10 5.41 0.69
N VAL A 107 2.37 5.59 1.99
CA VAL A 107 1.72 6.59 2.85
C VAL A 107 2.76 7.52 3.45
N LEU A 108 2.56 8.83 3.29
CA LEU A 108 3.31 9.86 4.01
C LEU A 108 2.43 10.47 5.09
N PHE A 109 2.91 10.45 6.34
CA PHE A 109 2.31 11.21 7.44
C PHE A 109 3.30 12.27 7.92
N PHE A 110 2.87 13.54 7.88
CA PHE A 110 3.64 14.68 8.35
C PHE A 110 2.70 15.65 9.09
N PRO A 111 2.73 15.70 10.43
CA PRO A 111 2.00 16.65 11.24
C PRO A 111 2.75 17.99 11.22
N GLY A 112 2.21 18.96 10.51
CA GLY A 112 2.78 20.30 10.44
C GLY A 112 2.09 21.22 9.45
N THR A 113 2.40 22.51 9.55
CA THR A 113 1.95 23.54 8.61
C THR A 113 2.75 23.45 7.32
N VAL A 114 2.10 23.04 6.23
CA VAL A 114 2.70 23.14 4.88
C VAL A 114 2.71 24.61 4.46
N PHE A 115 3.90 25.20 4.27
CA PHE A 115 3.99 26.50 3.61
C PHE A 115 4.02 26.26 2.10
N ARG A 116 2.97 26.72 1.41
CA ARG A 116 2.88 26.65 -0.05
C ARG A 116 3.74 27.76 -0.63
N LEU A 117 4.93 27.43 -1.13
CA LEU A 117 5.59 28.26 -2.13
C LEU A 117 5.05 27.84 -3.51
N MET A 118 4.46 28.79 -4.22
CA MET A 118 3.96 28.59 -5.57
C MET A 118 5.16 28.36 -6.51
N GLY A 119 5.26 27.15 -7.09
CA GLY A 119 6.31 26.83 -8.06
C GLY A 119 6.52 25.33 -8.26
N ILE A 120 5.78 24.76 -9.21
CA ILE A 120 6.09 23.58 -10.04
C ILE A 120 6.82 22.43 -9.31
N ILE A 121 6.07 21.40 -8.92
CA ILE A 121 6.63 20.05 -8.78
C ILE A 121 6.65 19.45 -10.19
N THR A 122 7.81 19.46 -10.84
CA THR A 122 8.06 18.64 -12.03
C THR A 122 8.73 17.34 -11.60
N CYS A 123 8.03 16.25 -11.94
CA CYS A 123 8.35 14.82 -11.86
C CYS A 123 8.73 14.24 -10.49
#